data_AF-A0A932XFG1-F1
#
_entry.id   AF-A0A932XFG1-F1
#
_cell.length_a   1.000
_cell.length_b   1.000
_cell.length_c   1.000
_cell.angle_alpha   90.00
_cell.angle_beta   90.00
_cell.angle_gamma   90.00
#
_symmetry.space_group_name_H-M   'P 1'
#
loop_
_entity.id
_entity.type
_entity.pdbx_description
1 polymer ?
#
loop_
_entity_poly.entity_id
_entity_poly.type
_entity_poly.pdbx_seq_one_letter_code
_entity_poly.pdbx_strand_id
1 'polypeptide(L)'
;MAVEVRPTTKAGELAEFARNLRYEQLPKEVVAKAKMHILDALGIAIASSKFDFAQAVIQTVRGWGGEQQATVIGTGDRVPAVNAALANG
;
A
#
# COMPACT_ATOMS: atom_id res chain seq x y z
N MET A 1 -23.66 3.24 27.03
CA MET A 1 -23.93 4.26 25.99
C MET A 1 -22.60 4.70 25.42
N ALA A 2 -22.32 4.41 24.14
CA ALA A 2 -21.09 4.89 23.51
C ALA A 2 -21.22 6.40 23.28
N VAL A 3 -20.28 7.18 23.81
CA VAL A 3 -20.21 8.62 23.58
C VAL A 3 -19.87 8.84 22.11
N GLU A 4 -20.77 9.49 21.38
CA GLU A 4 -20.53 9.92 20.00
C GLU A 4 -19.55 11.10 20.04
N VAL A 5 -18.26 10.80 19.91
CA VAL A 5 -17.23 11.84 19.76
C VAL A 5 -17.39 12.38 18.36
N ARG A 6 -17.90 13.62 18.22
CA ARG A 6 -17.87 14.32 16.93
C ARG A 6 -16.43 14.71 16.63
N PRO A 7 -15.95 14.55 15.38
CA PRO A 7 -14.60 14.92 15.04
C PRO A 7 -14.50 16.44 15.06
N THR A 8 -13.64 16.98 15.92
CA THR A 8 -13.43 18.44 16.07
C THR A 8 -12.35 18.99 15.14
N THR A 9 -11.66 18.12 14.41
CA THR A 9 -10.58 18.47 13.48
C THR A 9 -10.80 17.79 12.13
N LYS A 10 -10.20 18.35 11.07
CA LYS A 10 -10.23 17.73 9.73
C LYS A 10 -9.56 16.36 9.69
N ALA A 11 -8.52 16.15 10.50
CA ALA A 11 -7.94 14.82 10.68
C ALA A 11 -8.94 13.84 11.30
N GLY A 12 -9.74 14.30 12.27
CA GLY A 12 -10.83 13.51 12.86
C GLY A 12 -11.91 13.15 11.84
N GLU A 13 -12.34 14.11 11.02
CA GLU A 13 -13.35 13.86 9.97
C GLU A 13 -12.87 12.80 8.98
N LEU A 14 -11.60 12.86 8.56
CA LEU A 14 -11.01 11.86 7.66
C LEU A 14 -10.87 10.49 8.33
N ALA A 15 -10.48 10.45 9.60
CA ALA A 15 -10.38 9.21 10.37
C ALA A 15 -11.74 8.51 10.51
N GLU A 16 -12.81 9.27 10.77
CA GLU A 16 -14.17 8.71 10.82
C GLU A 16 -14.67 8.23 9.48
N PHE A 17 -14.39 8.98 8.40
CA PHE A 17 -14.69 8.54 7.05
C PHE A 17 -14.01 7.19 6.75
N ALA A 18 -12.69 7.10 6.97
CA ALA A 18 -11.92 5.88 6.70
C ALA A 18 -12.38 4.69 7.58
N ARG A 19 -12.71 4.94 8.85
CA ARG A 19 -13.19 3.91 9.78
C ARG A 19 -14.55 3.33 9.36
N ASN A 20 -15.45 4.17 8.85
CA ASN A 20 -16.84 3.79 8.59
C ASN A 20 -17.10 3.35 7.14
N LEU A 21 -16.15 3.58 6.23
CA LEU A 21 -16.27 3.21 4.82
C LEU A 21 -16.31 1.68 4.64
N ARG A 22 -17.29 1.21 3.90
CA ARG A 22 -17.46 -0.20 3.49
C ARG A 22 -17.42 -0.33 1.97
N TYR A 23 -17.00 -1.50 1.49
CA TYR A 23 -16.85 -1.76 0.07
C TYR A 23 -18.15 -1.55 -0.72
N GLU A 24 -19.29 -1.92 -0.14
CA GLU A 24 -20.60 -1.82 -0.79
C GLU A 24 -21.06 -0.35 -0.98
N GLN A 25 -20.44 0.59 -0.27
CA GLN A 25 -20.72 2.02 -0.40
C GLN A 25 -19.92 2.66 -1.54
N LEU A 26 -18.95 1.95 -2.12
CA LEU A 26 -18.10 2.48 -3.17
C LEU A 26 -18.86 2.58 -4.50
N PRO A 27 -18.86 3.75 -5.16
CA PRO A 27 -19.39 3.88 -6.50
C PRO A 27 -18.67 2.93 -7.48
N LYS A 28 -19.40 2.34 -8.41
CA LYS A 28 -18.87 1.31 -9.32
C LYS A 28 -17.71 1.84 -10.17
N GLU A 29 -17.81 3.09 -10.59
CA GLU A 29 -16.79 3.83 -11.33
C GLU A 29 -15.50 4.04 -10.53
N VAL A 30 -15.61 4.28 -9.21
CA VAL A 30 -14.45 4.40 -8.31
C VAL A 30 -13.75 3.05 -8.18
N VAL A 31 -14.52 1.97 -7.99
CA VAL A 31 -13.96 0.60 -7.96
C VAL A 31 -13.26 0.26 -9.27
N ALA A 32 -13.86 0.58 -10.41
CA ALA A 32 -13.26 0.35 -11.72
C ALA A 32 -11.95 1.14 -11.88
N LYS A 33 -11.94 2.41 -11.48
CA LYS A 33 -10.74 3.25 -11.55
C LYS A 33 -9.64 2.79 -10.59
N ALA A 34 -9.98 2.37 -9.37
CA ALA A 34 -9.03 1.83 -8.41
C ALA A 34 -8.34 0.56 -8.94
N LYS A 35 -9.09 -0.34 -9.59
CA LYS A 35 -8.50 -1.53 -10.26
C LYS A 35 -7.51 -1.14 -11.34
N MET A 36 -7.81 -0.13 -12.15
CA MET A 36 -6.89 0.39 -13.16
C MET A 36 -5.62 0.98 -12.54
N HIS A 37 -5.74 1.72 -11.43
CA HIS A 37 -4.57 2.26 -10.72
C HIS A 37 -3.72 1.16 -10.08
N ILE A 38 -4.33 0.12 -9.51
CA ILE A 38 -3.59 -1.03 -8.98
C ILE A 38 -2.82 -1.73 -10.09
N LEU A 39 -3.45 -1.93 -11.26
CA LEU A 39 -2.80 -2.54 -12.42
C LEU A 39 -1.63 -1.68 -12.93
N ASP A 40 -1.83 -0.37 -13.04
CA ASP A 40 -0.79 0.59 -13.44
C ASP A 40 0.40 0.57 -12.47
N ALA A 41 0.15 0.65 -11.16
CA ALA A 41 1.19 0.59 -10.13
C ALA A 41 1.98 -0.72 -10.19
N LEU A 42 1.32 -1.87 -10.36
CA LEU A 42 1.98 -3.16 -10.54
C LEU A 42 2.87 -3.18 -11.79
N GLY A 43 2.37 -2.65 -12.91
CA GLY A 43 3.13 -2.56 -14.16
C GLY A 43 4.38 -1.69 -14.02
N ILE A 44 4.23 -0.52 -13.40
CA ILE A 44 5.35 0.40 -13.14
C ILE A 44 6.36 -0.24 -12.19
N ALA A 45 5.94 -0.84 -11.09
CA ALA A 45 6.83 -1.50 -10.13
C ALA A 45 7.65 -2.63 -10.79
N ILE A 46 7.03 -3.44 -11.65
CA ILE A 46 7.75 -4.48 -12.40
C ILE A 46 8.74 -3.88 -13.41
N ALA A 47 8.35 -2.83 -14.11
CA ALA A 47 9.21 -2.18 -15.09
C ALA A 47 10.39 -1.45 -14.43
N SER A 48 10.16 -0.82 -13.28
CA SER A 48 11.15 -0.01 -12.57
C SER A 48 12.11 -0.83 -11.72
N SER A 49 11.74 -2.07 -11.35
CA SER A 49 12.54 -2.92 -10.46
C SER A 49 13.98 -3.16 -10.96
N LYS A 50 14.23 -2.99 -12.25
CA LYS A 50 15.54 -3.19 -12.88
C LYS A 50 16.45 -1.96 -12.86
N PHE A 51 15.96 -0.80 -12.42
CA PHE A 51 16.78 0.41 -12.33
C PHE A 51 17.64 0.41 -11.05
N ASP A 52 18.79 1.08 -11.12
CA ASP A 52 19.78 1.10 -10.04
C ASP A 52 19.21 1.62 -8.71
N PHE A 53 18.34 2.63 -8.76
CA PHE A 53 17.69 3.17 -7.55
C PHE A 53 16.79 2.11 -6.87
N ALA A 54 16.04 1.34 -7.65
CA ALA A 54 15.17 0.30 -7.13
C ALA A 54 16.02 -0.83 -6.54
N GLN A 55 17.08 -1.24 -7.26
CA GLN A 55 18.03 -2.23 -6.77
C GLN A 55 18.68 -1.82 -5.44
N ALA A 56 19.05 -0.55 -5.26
CA ALA A 56 19.61 -0.07 -4.00
C ALA A 56 18.66 -0.27 -2.81
N VAL A 57 17.36 0.04 -2.99
CA VAL A 57 16.34 -0.18 -1.95
C VAL A 57 16.13 -1.68 -1.71
N ILE A 58 16.01 -2.48 -2.79
CA ILE A 58 15.80 -3.93 -2.70
C ILE A 58 16.94 -4.61 -1.93
N GLN A 59 18.21 -4.27 -2.22
CA GLN A 59 19.34 -4.84 -1.47
C GLN A 59 19.34 -4.40 -0.01
N THR A 60 18.96 -3.15 0.26
CA THR A 60 18.86 -2.62 1.63
C THR A 60 17.86 -3.43 2.45
N VAL A 61 16.63 -3.60 1.93
CA VAL A 61 15.58 -4.35 2.65
C VAL A 61 15.90 -5.84 2.75
N ARG A 62 16.60 -6.42 1.77
CA ARG A 62 17.08 -7.80 1.83
C ARG A 62 18.11 -7.98 2.96
N GLY A 63 19.00 -7.02 3.15
CA GLY A 63 20.00 -7.02 4.21
C GLY A 63 19.43 -6.90 5.63
N TRP A 64 18.24 -6.29 5.79
CA TRP A 64 17.58 -6.19 7.09
C TRP A 64 17.02 -7.52 7.61
N GLY A 65 16.75 -8.48 6.72
CA GLY A 65 16.17 -9.78 7.09
C GLY A 65 14.77 -9.68 7.72
N GLY A 66 14.43 -10.64 8.58
CA GLY A 66 13.15 -10.72 9.28
C GLY A 66 12.15 -11.71 8.69
N GLU A 67 10.93 -11.70 9.21
CA GLU A 67 9.87 -12.63 8.80
C GLU A 67 9.39 -12.36 7.36
N GLN A 68 9.27 -13.41 6.56
CA GLN A 68 8.85 -13.32 5.16
C GLN A 68 7.32 -13.16 5.07
N GLN A 69 6.82 -11.93 5.19
CA GLN A 69 5.39 -11.62 5.24
C GLN A 69 4.82 -11.19 3.88
N ALA A 70 5.60 -10.46 3.07
CA ALA A 70 5.14 -9.94 1.78
C ALA A 70 6.25 -9.99 0.71
N THR A 71 5.83 -9.91 -0.55
CA THR A 71 6.69 -10.03 -1.73
C THR A 71 7.21 -8.66 -2.19
N VAL A 72 8.47 -8.62 -2.60
CA VAL A 72 9.03 -7.49 -3.36
C VAL A 72 8.69 -7.68 -4.84
N ILE A 73 7.92 -6.75 -5.41
CA ILE A 73 7.41 -6.83 -6.79
C ILE A 73 8.59 -6.78 -7.77
N GLY A 74 8.51 -7.63 -8.81
CA GLY A 74 9.56 -7.72 -9.82
C GLY A 74 10.78 -8.55 -9.38
N THR A 75 10.73 -9.18 -8.20
CA THR A 75 11.74 -10.14 -7.71
C THR A 75 11.10 -11.45 -7.22
N GLY A 76 11.90 -12.36 -6.67
CA GLY A 76 11.44 -13.57 -5.96
C GLY A 76 11.55 -13.46 -4.44
N ASP A 77 11.90 -12.29 -3.91
CA ASP A 77 12.16 -12.11 -2.48
C ASP A 77 10.88 -11.93 -1.68
N ARG A 78 10.92 -12.38 -0.43
CA ARG A 78 9.92 -12.04 0.58
C ARG A 78 10.61 -11.51 1.83
N VAL A 79 10.06 -10.43 2.36
CA VAL A 79 10.59 -9.66 3.51
C VAL A 79 9.44 -9.25 4.44
N PRO A 80 9.69 -8.64 5.61
CA PRO A 80 8.63 -8.09 6.46
C PRO A 80 7.71 -7.14 5.68
N ALA A 81 6.41 -7.09 6.04
CA ALA A 81 5.41 -6.40 5.23
C ALA A 81 5.72 -4.91 5.00
N VAL A 82 6.23 -4.24 6.04
CA VAL A 82 6.65 -2.83 5.98
C VAL A 82 7.84 -2.63 5.02
N ASN A 83 8.76 -3.58 4.99
CA ASN A 83 9.94 -3.53 4.12
C ASN A 83 9.56 -3.77 2.65
N ALA A 84 8.64 -4.70 2.41
CA ALA A 84 8.10 -4.92 1.07
C ALA A 84 7.35 -3.68 0.59
N ALA A 85 6.55 -3.03 1.46
CA ALA A 85 5.87 -1.78 1.12
C ALA A 85 6.86 -0.67 0.75
N LEU A 86 7.99 -0.55 1.47
CA LEU A 86 9.05 0.41 1.14
C LEU A 86 9.70 0.11 -0.22
N ALA A 87 9.97 -1.16 -0.52
CA ALA A 87 10.62 -1.54 -1.79
C ALA A 87 9.67 -1.49 -3.00
N ASN A 88 8.36 -1.61 -2.77
CA ASN A 88 7.33 -1.64 -3.81
C ASN A 88 6.78 -0.26 -4.18
N GLY A 89 7.03 0.76 -3.36
CA GLY A 89 6.59 2.15 -3.57
C GLY A 89 7.63 2.95 -4.33
#